data_AF-A0A7Y7NJ18-F1
#
_entry.id   AF-A0A7Y7NJ18-F1
#
_cell.length_a   1.000
_cell.length_b   1.000
_cell.length_c   1.000
_cell.angle_alpha   90.00
_cell.angle_beta   90.00
_cell.angle_gamma   90.00
#
_symmetry.space_group_name_H-M   'P 1'
#
loop_
_entity.id
_entity.type
_entity.pdbx_description
1 polymer ?
#
loop_
_entity_poly.entity_id
_entity_poly.type
_entity_poly.pdbx_seq_one_letter_code
_entity_poly.pdbx_strand_id
1 'polypeptide(L)' 'MQEVDFSANSGILVELTNMKMPFGKYKGCVLCHLPEPYLVWFKQKGFPTGKLGIMLETLYEIKLNGLEYLLKPIIDNRI' A
#
# COMPACT_ATOMS: atom_id res chain seq x y z
N MET A 1 11.74 12.91 -21.39
CA MET A 1 11.64 12.25 -20.06
C MET A 1 10.85 13.20 -19.18
N GLN A 2 9.65 12.81 -18.75
CA GLN A 2 8.94 13.60 -17.74
C GLN A 2 9.71 13.48 -16.43
N GLU A 3 10.10 14.61 -15.85
CA GLU A 3 10.65 14.64 -14.49
C GLU A 3 9.58 14.08 -13.55
N VAL A 4 9.89 12.95 -12.90
CA VAL A 4 9.06 12.44 -11.82
C VAL A 4 9.34 13.36 -10.63
N ASP A 5 8.40 14.24 -10.35
CA ASP A 5 8.41 15.06 -9.14
C ASP A 5 8.33 14.14 -7.91
N PHE A 6 9.50 13.86 -7.33
CA PHE A 6 9.69 13.18 -6.04
C PHE A 6 9.46 14.12 -4.86
N SER A 7 8.64 15.18 -5.01
CA SER A 7 7.94 15.80 -3.90
C SER A 7 7.34 14.67 -3.06
N ALA A 8 8.04 14.33 -1.97
CA ALA A 8 7.71 13.22 -1.11
C ALA A 8 6.39 13.56 -0.46
N ASN A 9 5.30 13.20 -1.14
CA ASN A 9 3.96 13.39 -0.66
C ASN A 9 3.77 12.35 0.43
N SER A 10 4.26 12.68 1.63
CA SER A 10 4.20 11.90 2.87
C SER A 10 2.78 11.40 3.16
N GLY A 11 1.77 12.00 2.53
CA GLY A 11 0.39 11.52 2.47
C GLY A 11 0.24 10.08 1.99
N ILE A 12 1.03 9.56 1.03
CA ILE A 12 0.77 8.20 0.50
C ILE A 12 1.04 7.10 1.53
N LEU A 13 2.09 7.25 2.35
CA LEU A 13 2.39 6.31 3.43
C LEU A 13 1.36 6.41 4.55
N VAL A 14 0.91 7.63 4.86
CA VAL A 14 -0.20 7.84 5.81
C VAL A 14 -1.48 7.19 5.29
N GLU A 15 -1.81 7.34 4.02
CA GLU A 15 -2.99 6.74 3.42
C GLU A 15 -2.90 5.21 3.41
N LEU A 16 -1.74 4.63 3.13
CA LEU A 16 -1.51 3.18 3.19
C LEU A 16 -1.84 2.57 4.55
N THR A 17 -1.54 3.31 5.63
CA THR A 17 -1.80 2.87 7.01
C THR A 17 -3.24 3.14 7.48
N ASN A 18 -4.06 3.82 6.67
CA ASN A 18 -5.42 4.23 7.05
C ASN A 18 -6.51 3.66 6.12
N MET A 19 -6.19 3.49 4.85
CA MET A 19 -7.15 3.02 3.86
C MET A 19 -7.56 1.59 4.17
N LYS A 20 -8.87 1.35 4.16
CA LYS A 20 -9.44 0.01 4.27
C LYS A 20 -9.72 -0.54 2.88
N MET A 21 -9.47 -1.82 2.69
CA MET A 21 -9.79 -2.53 1.46
C MET A 21 -11.31 -2.46 1.22
N PRO A 22 -11.78 -1.96 0.06
CA PRO A 22 -13.21 -1.75 -0.16
C PRO A 22 -13.99 -3.00 -0.56
N PHE A 23 -13.31 -4.08 -0.97
CA PHE A 23 -13.94 -5.30 -1.48
C PHE A 23 -13.07 -6.56 -1.27
N GLY A 24 -13.58 -7.71 -1.70
CA GLY A 24 -12.86 -8.97 -1.72
C GLY A 24 -12.71 -9.63 -0.34
N LYS A 25 -11.83 -10.62 -0.25
CA LYS A 25 -11.60 -11.45 0.94
C LYS A 25 -11.24 -10.63 2.18
N TYR A 26 -10.49 -9.53 2.00
CA TYR A 26 -10.01 -8.68 3.09
C TYR A 26 -10.78 -7.35 3.20
N LYS A 27 -12.02 -7.29 2.71
CA LYS A 27 -12.86 -6.08 2.83
C LYS A 27 -12.87 -5.57 4.29
N GLY A 28 -12.64 -4.27 4.47
CA GLY A 28 -12.59 -3.60 5.77
C GLY A 28 -11.24 -3.70 6.48
N CYS A 29 -10.31 -4.55 6.01
CA CYS A 29 -8.95 -4.63 6.52
C CYS A 29 -8.13 -3.40 6.06
N VAL A 30 -7.30 -2.85 6.93
CA VAL A 30 -6.35 -1.79 6.55
C VAL A 30 -5.34 -2.35 5.56
N LEU A 31 -4.99 -1.58 4.52
CA LEU A 31 -4.12 -2.07 3.46
C LEU A 31 -2.79 -2.59 3.98
N CYS A 32 -2.11 -1.90 4.90
CA CYS A 32 -0.82 -2.35 5.45
C CYS A 32 -0.85 -3.75 6.12
N HIS A 33 -2.03 -4.21 6.55
CA HIS A 33 -2.23 -5.53 7.16
C HIS A 33 -2.58 -6.62 6.13
N LEU A 34 -2.68 -6.28 4.84
CA LEU A 34 -2.89 -7.29 3.81
C LEU A 34 -1.69 -8.23 3.73
N PRO A 35 -1.92 -9.55 3.65
CA PRO A 35 -0.84 -10.51 3.55
C PRO A 35 -0.20 -10.47 2.16
N GLU A 36 1.12 -10.66 2.10
CA GLU A 36 1.89 -10.61 0.85
C GLU A 36 1.34 -11.55 -0.25
N PRO A 37 0.94 -12.81 0.03
CA PRO A 37 0.34 -13.67 -1.00
C PRO A 37 -0.90 -13.07 -1.68
N TYR A 38 -1.66 -12.22 -0.98
CA TYR A 38 -2.82 -11.55 -1.57
C TYR A 38 -2.40 -10.46 -2.56
N LEU A 39 -1.30 -9.76 -2.28
CA LEU A 39 -0.73 -8.76 -3.17
C LEU A 39 -0.05 -9.43 -4.38
N VAL A 40 0.63 -10.55 -4.18
CA VAL A 40 1.18 -11.39 -5.27
C VAL A 40 0.08 -11.83 -6.23
N TRP A 41 -1.08 -12.25 -5.69
CA TRP A 41 -2.24 -12.61 -6.51
C TRP A 41 -2.71 -11.43 -7.38
N PHE A 42 -2.76 -10.21 -6.82
CA PHE A 42 -3.06 -9.02 -7.61
C PHE A 42 -1.96 -8.69 -8.63
N LYS A 43 -0.67 -8.86 -8.30
CA LYS A 43 0.42 -8.66 -9.27
C LYS A 43 0.26 -9.58 -10.49
N GLN A 44 -0.22 -10.81 -10.29
CA GLN A 44 -0.47 -11.78 -11.36
C GLN A 44 -1.76 -11.48 -12.17
N LYS A 45 -2.81 -10.96 -11.52
CA LYS A 45 -4.11 -10.68 -12.16
C LYS A 45 -4.27 -9.26 -12.70
N GLY A 46 -3.40 -8.36 -12.27
CA GLY A 46 -3.53 -6.91 -12.46
C GLY A 46 -4.12 -6.24 -11.21
N PHE A 47 -3.53 -5.11 -10.83
CA PHE A 47 -4.08 -4.25 -9.78
C PHE A 47 -5.33 -3.50 -10.30
N PRO A 48 -6.27 -3.15 -9.42
CA PRO A 48 -7.38 -2.26 -9.76
C PRO A 48 -6.87 -0.94 -10.34
N THR A 49 -7.66 -0.24 -11.15
CA THR A 49 -7.25 1.09 -11.64
C THR A 49 -7.44 2.17 -10.56
N GLY A 50 -6.79 3.31 -10.78
CA GLY A 50 -6.90 4.47 -9.90
C GLY A 50 -6.12 4.32 -8.60
N LYS A 51 -6.50 5.12 -7.60
CA LYS A 51 -5.75 5.29 -6.35
C LYS A 51 -5.52 3.97 -5.59
N LEU A 52 -6.54 3.11 -5.49
CA LEU A 52 -6.41 1.83 -4.81
C LEU A 52 -5.34 0.94 -5.45
N GLY A 53 -5.27 0.91 -6.79
CA GLY A 53 -4.25 0.15 -7.51
C GLY A 53 -2.85 0.60 -7.18
N ILE A 54 -2.62 1.91 -7.27
CA ILE A 54 -1.34 2.53 -6.94
C ILE A 54 -0.92 2.19 -5.51
N MET A 55 -1.87 2.22 -4.56
CA MET A 55 -1.58 1.86 -3.16
C MET A 55 -1.27 0.38 -2.98
N LEU A 56 -2.03 -0.52 -3.62
CA LEU A 56 -1.76 -1.96 -3.54
C LEU A 56 -0.43 -2.34 -4.19
N GLU A 57 -0.08 -1.70 -5.31
CA GLU A 57 1.21 -1.87 -5.97
C GLU A 57 2.34 -1.32 -5.10
N THR A 58 2.19 -0.14 -4.53
CA THR A 58 3.17 0.43 -3.60
C THR A 58 3.39 -0.48 -2.39
N LEU A 59 2.32 -0.99 -1.80
CA LEU A 59 2.40 -1.91 -0.67
C LEU A 59 3.07 -3.24 -1.05
N TYR A 60 2.80 -3.74 -2.26
CA TYR A 60 3.46 -4.93 -2.78
C TYR A 60 4.97 -4.72 -2.87
N GLU A 61 5.42 -3.62 -3.45
CA GLU A 61 6.86 -3.32 -3.56
C GLU A 61 7.51 -3.12 -2.19
N ILE A 62 6.82 -2.49 -1.23
CA ILE A 62 7.30 -2.36 0.15
C ILE A 62 7.52 -3.74 0.79
N LYS A 63 6.54 -4.64 0.68
CA LYS A 63 6.62 -5.97 1.30
C LYS A 63 7.64 -6.86 0.61
N LEU A 64 7.65 -6.88 -0.72
CA LEU A 64 8.58 -7.66 -1.53
C LEU A 64 10.05 -7.36 -1.18
N ASN A 65 10.36 -6.10 -0.89
CA ASN A 65 11.71 -5.65 -0.54
C ASN A 65 11.97 -5.61 0.98
N GLY A 66 11.04 -6.07 1.83
CA GLY A 66 11.19 -6.07 3.29
C GLY A 66 11.23 -4.66 3.92
N LEU A 67 10.67 -3.65 3.24
CA LEU A 67 10.69 -2.24 3.65
C LEU A 67 9.55 -1.88 4.62
N GLU A 68 8.87 -2.86 5.20
CA GLU A 68 7.70 -2.68 6.07
C GLU A 68 8.02 -1.88 7.35
N TYR A 69 9.30 -1.86 7.75
CA TYR A 69 9.79 -1.04 8.86
C TYR A 69 9.55 0.46 8.64
N LEU A 70 9.45 0.92 7.39
CA LEU A 70 9.13 2.31 7.05
C LEU A 70 7.70 2.69 7.46
N LEU A 71 6.78 1.72 7.53
CA LEU A 71 5.39 1.95 7.91
C LEU A 71 5.18 1.99 9.42
N LYS A 72 6.02 1.28 10.20
CA LYS A 72 5.93 1.21 11.67
C LYS A 72 5.83 2.58 12.36
N PRO A 73 6.75 3.54 12.15
CA PRO A 73 6.69 4.83 12.85
C PRO A 73 5.44 5.64 12.52
N ILE A 74 4.80 5.38 11.37
CA ILE A 74 3.56 6.07 10.96
C ILE A 74 2.34 5.44 11.62
N ILE A 75 2.38 4.12 11.84
CA ILE A 75 1.35 3.38 12.58
C ILE A 75 1.41 3.74 14.07
N ASP A 76 2.61 3.76 14.65
CA ASP A 76 2.85 3.94 16.08
C ASP A 76 2.61 5.38 16.56
N ASN A 77 2.78 6.39 15.70
CA ASN A 77 2.49 7.82 16.01
C ASN A 77 0.98 8.14 16.18
N ARG A 78 0.13 7.14 16.41
CA ARG A 78 -1.32 7.28 16.62
C ARG A 78 -1.77 6.87 18.03
N ILE A 79 -0.85 6.80 18.98
CA ILE A 79 -1.10 6.50 20.40
C ILE A 79 -0.76 7.72 21.24
#